data_AF-A0A1S9D0E8-F1
#
_entry.id   AF-A0A1S9D0E8-F1
#
_cell.length_a   1.000
_cell.length_b   1.000
_cell.length_c   1.000
_cell.angle_alpha   90.00
_cell.angle_beta   90.00
_cell.angle_gamma   90.00
#
_symmetry.space_group_name_H-M   'P 1'
#
loop_
_entity.id
_entity.type
_entity.pdbx_description
1 polymer ?
#
loop_
_entity_poly.entity_id
_entity_poly.type
_entity_poly.pdbx_seq_one_letter_code
_entity_poly.pdbx_strand_id
1 'polypeptide(L)'
;MSSKNALNRPLFRNWSIARRLTLLYAGSSFLMLVLATTYLYWSLVDNLKWEDSAFLSDEIQEFRRFLNKRPIDKDLLAYEIQIEPAASKFIKYYVRLLDNQGRVLLETPRMADVLPVASFPAAIATTEIPTRGTAWKSGAGESYLLMSALAQVNMKEIAPQILQVALDVSMDEAAR
;
A
#
# COMPACT_ATOMS: atom_id res chain seq x y z
N MET A 1 -49.46 72.34 12.63
CA MET A 1 -50.19 71.10 12.27
C MET A 1 -49.42 70.44 11.14
N SER A 2 -48.68 69.37 11.44
CA SER A 2 -49.05 67.98 11.09
C SER A 2 -49.07 67.78 9.57
N SER A 3 -48.13 67.05 8.97
CA SER A 3 -48.02 65.61 9.19
C SER A 3 -46.60 65.10 8.93
N LYS A 4 -46.05 64.43 9.94
CA LYS A 4 -45.00 63.42 9.83
C LYS A 4 -45.61 62.20 9.15
N ASN A 5 -44.94 61.60 8.18
CA ASN A 5 -44.92 60.15 7.92
C ASN A 5 -43.90 59.92 6.80
N ALA A 6 -42.65 59.58 7.09
CA ALA A 6 -42.22 58.27 7.57
C ALA A 6 -42.65 57.17 6.59
N LEU A 7 -41.67 56.54 5.93
CA LEU A 7 -41.28 55.16 6.20
C LEU A 7 -40.58 54.57 4.98
N ASN A 8 -39.26 54.38 5.13
CA ASN A 8 -38.53 53.17 4.77
C ASN A 8 -39.26 52.23 3.81
N ARG A 9 -38.91 52.27 2.52
CA ARG A 9 -39.10 51.10 1.67
C ARG A 9 -37.83 50.24 1.76
N PRO A 10 -37.95 48.99 2.24
CA PRO A 10 -36.82 48.18 2.62
C PRO A 10 -35.98 47.81 1.39
N LEU A 11 -34.66 48.04 1.50
CA LEU A 11 -33.64 47.50 0.59
C LEU A 11 -33.47 45.99 0.82
N PHE A 12 -34.52 45.21 0.61
CA PHE A 12 -34.42 43.75 0.55
C PHE A 12 -34.82 43.28 -0.84
N ARG A 13 -33.89 43.49 -1.77
CA ARG A 13 -33.39 42.50 -2.76
C ARG A 13 -34.30 41.28 -2.94
N ASN A 14 -35.37 41.47 -3.73
CA ASN A 14 -36.26 40.40 -4.19
C ASN A 14 -35.49 39.51 -5.19
N TRP A 15 -34.68 38.61 -4.66
CA TRP A 15 -34.04 37.59 -5.45
C TRP A 15 -35.13 36.64 -5.95
N SER A 16 -35.33 36.61 -7.27
CA SER A 16 -36.35 35.79 -7.92
C SER A 16 -36.33 34.36 -7.37
N ILE A 17 -37.50 33.87 -6.94
CA ILE A 17 -37.70 32.51 -6.40
C ILE A 17 -37.09 31.45 -7.33
N ALA A 18 -37.23 31.64 -8.65
CA ALA A 18 -36.65 30.75 -9.65
C ALA A 18 -35.11 30.64 -9.52
N ARG A 19 -34.43 31.77 -9.29
CA ARG A 19 -32.97 31.82 -9.16
C ARG A 19 -32.48 31.16 -7.88
N ARG A 20 -33.22 31.31 -6.77
CA ARG A 20 -32.96 30.61 -5.51
C ARG A 20 -33.13 29.10 -5.67
N LEU A 21 -34.19 28.67 -6.38
CA LEU A 21 -34.44 27.26 -6.68
C LEU A 21 -33.30 26.67 -7.52
N THR A 22 -32.96 27.30 -8.65
CA THR A 22 -31.88 26.85 -9.53
C THR A 22 -30.53 26.79 -8.80
N LEU A 23 -30.24 27.78 -7.94
CA LEU A 23 -28.97 27.79 -7.20
C LEU A 23 -28.90 26.71 -6.12
N LEU A 24 -30.03 26.41 -5.47
CA LEU A 24 -30.13 25.27 -4.56
C LEU A 24 -29.97 23.94 -5.32
N TYR A 25 -30.65 23.76 -6.45
CA TYR A 25 -30.53 22.56 -7.26
C TYR A 25 -29.10 22.37 -7.80
N ALA A 26 -28.50 23.42 -8.36
CA ALA A 26 -27.12 23.39 -8.83
C ALA A 26 -26.14 23.10 -7.69
N GLY A 27 -26.35 23.70 -6.52
CA GLY A 27 -25.57 23.43 -5.32
C GLY A 27 -25.72 21.99 -4.84
N SER A 28 -26.94 21.44 -4.83
CA SER A 28 -27.20 20.03 -4.47
C SER A 28 -26.56 19.06 -5.46
N SER A 29 -26.66 19.32 -6.76
CA SER A 29 -26.01 18.50 -7.80
C SER A 29 -24.49 18.56 -7.66
N PHE A 30 -23.92 19.74 -7.46
CA PHE A 30 -22.49 19.90 -7.23
C PHE A 30 -22.03 19.18 -5.96
N LEU A 31 -22.79 19.31 -4.87
CA LEU A 31 -22.49 18.64 -3.60
C LEU A 31 -22.58 17.12 -3.73
N MET A 32 -23.56 16.59 -4.47
CA MET A 32 -23.61 15.16 -4.78
C MET A 32 -22.38 14.70 -5.57
N LEU A 33 -21.93 15.46 -6.56
CA LEU A 33 -20.72 15.13 -7.32
C LEU A 33 -19.48 15.13 -6.42
N VAL A 34 -19.29 16.16 -5.59
CA VAL A 34 -18.16 16.23 -4.66
C VAL A 34 -18.17 15.06 -3.69
N LEU A 35 -19.33 14.71 -3.11
CA LEU A 35 -19.44 13.57 -2.21
C LEU A 35 -19.15 12.25 -2.92
N ALA A 36 -19.70 12.05 -4.12
CA ALA A 36 -19.47 10.85 -4.92
C ALA A 36 -17.99 10.70 -5.30
N THR A 37 -17.35 11.77 -5.78
CA THR A 37 -15.92 11.77 -6.12
C THR A 37 -15.05 11.55 -4.88
N THR A 38 -15.34 12.20 -3.76
CA THR A 38 -14.60 12.00 -2.50
C THR A 38 -14.72 10.56 -2.02
N TYR A 39 -15.93 10.01 -2.03
CA TYR A 39 -16.17 8.62 -1.65
C TYR A 39 -15.44 7.64 -2.57
N LEU A 40 -15.49 7.87 -3.88
CA LEU A 40 -14.82 7.03 -4.87
C LEU A 40 -13.29 7.11 -4.72
N TYR A 41 -12.76 8.31 -4.45
CA TYR A 41 -11.34 8.51 -4.17
C TYR A 41 -10.91 7.77 -2.90
N TRP A 42 -11.66 7.88 -1.81
CA TRP A 42 -11.38 7.16 -0.56
C TRP A 42 -11.41 5.64 -0.77
N SER A 43 -12.46 5.13 -1.41
CA SER A 43 -12.60 3.71 -1.74
C SER A 43 -11.42 3.20 -2.56
N LEU A 44 -10.97 4.00 -3.55
CA LEU A 44 -9.81 3.65 -4.37
C LEU A 44 -8.53 3.57 -3.55
N VAL A 45 -8.22 4.59 -2.74
CA VAL A 45 -7.00 4.64 -1.92
C VAL A 45 -6.94 3.52 -0.90
N ASP A 46 -8.06 3.19 -0.27
CA ASP A 46 -8.11 2.08 0.67
C ASP A 46 -7.90 0.75 -0.06
N ASN A 47 -8.52 0.56 -1.23
CA ASN A 47 -8.38 -0.67 -2.00
C ASN A 47 -6.92 -0.91 -2.43
N LEU A 48 -6.19 0.13 -2.85
CA LEU A 48 -4.77 0.02 -3.20
C LEU A 48 -3.91 -0.43 -2.00
N LYS A 49 -4.12 0.12 -0.80
CA LYS A 49 -3.35 -0.31 0.40
C LYS A 49 -3.60 -1.77 0.77
N TRP A 50 -4.84 -2.23 0.56
CA TRP A 50 -5.19 -3.63 0.75
C TRP A 50 -4.55 -4.51 -0.33
N GLU A 51 -4.52 -4.04 -1.58
CA GLU A 51 -3.90 -4.75 -2.71
C GLU A 51 -2.38 -4.91 -2.52
N ASP A 52 -1.64 -3.87 -2.11
CA ASP A 52 -0.20 -3.93 -1.85
C ASP A 52 0.15 -4.94 -0.73
N SER A 53 -0.65 -4.92 0.35
CA SER A 53 -0.46 -5.85 1.47
C SER A 53 -0.86 -7.28 1.08
N ALA A 54 -1.90 -7.43 0.25
CA ALA A 54 -2.33 -8.73 -0.27
C ALA A 54 -1.25 -9.30 -1.21
N PHE A 55 -0.66 -8.48 -2.08
CA PHE A 55 0.44 -8.86 -2.95
C PHE A 55 1.63 -9.40 -2.15
N LEU A 56 2.11 -8.66 -1.14
CA LEU A 56 3.21 -9.13 -0.28
C LEU A 56 2.87 -10.42 0.47
N SER A 57 1.63 -10.56 0.93
CA SER A 57 1.15 -11.77 1.60
C SER A 57 1.15 -12.97 0.66
N ASP A 58 0.66 -12.80 -0.57
CA ASP A 58 0.61 -13.84 -1.59
C ASP A 58 2.02 -14.29 -1.99
N GLU A 59 2.95 -13.35 -2.18
CA GLU A 59 4.36 -13.62 -2.47
C GLU A 59 5.02 -14.43 -1.34
N ILE A 60 4.78 -14.04 -0.07
CA ILE A 60 5.29 -14.78 1.09
C ILE A 60 4.74 -16.21 1.12
N GLN A 61 3.45 -16.39 0.81
CA GLN A 61 2.84 -17.71 0.77
C GLN A 61 3.37 -18.56 -0.39
N GLU A 62 3.61 -17.96 -1.54
CA GLU A 62 4.23 -18.60 -2.69
C GLU A 62 5.64 -19.10 -2.36
N PHE A 63 6.50 -18.24 -1.81
CA PHE A 63 7.82 -18.67 -1.35
C PHE A 63 7.77 -19.74 -0.27
N ARG A 64 6.86 -19.64 0.70
CA ARG A 64 6.65 -20.70 1.71
C ARG A 64 6.29 -22.04 1.06
N ARG A 65 5.46 -22.03 0.01
CA ARG A 65 5.12 -23.24 -0.75
C ARG A 65 6.33 -23.80 -1.49
N PHE A 66 7.13 -22.95 -2.15
CA PHE A 66 8.34 -23.36 -2.85
C PHE A 66 9.39 -23.95 -1.92
N LEU A 67 9.66 -23.28 -0.80
CA LEU A 67 10.63 -23.73 0.21
C LEU A 67 10.22 -25.04 0.90
N ASN A 68 8.94 -25.41 0.87
CA ASN A 68 8.44 -26.67 1.42
C ASN A 68 8.37 -27.81 0.37
N LYS A 69 8.45 -27.53 -0.94
CA LYS A 69 8.45 -28.57 -1.99
C LYS A 69 9.75 -29.38 -1.96
N ARG A 70 9.65 -30.69 -2.23
CA ARG A 70 10.82 -31.58 -2.39
C ARG A 70 10.94 -32.08 -3.84
N PRO A 71 12.17 -32.16 -4.39
CA PRO A 71 13.40 -31.51 -3.91
C PRO A 71 13.32 -29.98 -4.06
N ILE A 72 13.96 -29.24 -3.17
CA ILE A 72 14.13 -27.79 -3.35
C ILE A 72 15.10 -27.61 -4.51
N ASP A 73 14.59 -27.11 -5.62
CA ASP A 73 15.41 -26.74 -6.76
C ASP A 73 16.04 -25.36 -6.47
N LYS A 74 17.31 -25.38 -6.05
CA LYS A 74 18.03 -24.17 -5.66
C LYS A 74 18.21 -23.21 -6.83
N ASP A 75 18.31 -23.73 -8.05
CA ASP A 75 18.46 -22.92 -9.25
C ASP A 75 17.13 -22.21 -9.57
N LEU A 76 16.01 -22.90 -9.38
CA LEU A 76 14.67 -22.29 -9.47
C LEU A 76 14.46 -21.22 -8.39
N LEU A 77 14.87 -21.49 -7.14
CA LEU A 77 14.74 -20.53 -6.05
C LEU A 77 15.61 -19.28 -6.28
N ALA A 78 16.82 -19.46 -6.81
CA ALA A 78 17.68 -18.35 -7.18
C ALA A 78 17.08 -17.53 -8.32
N TYR A 79 16.47 -18.19 -9.31
CA TYR A 79 15.75 -17.52 -10.40
C TYR A 79 14.58 -16.69 -9.88
N GLU A 80 13.73 -17.26 -9.01
CA GLU A 80 12.57 -16.57 -8.43
C GLU A 80 12.97 -15.36 -7.57
N ILE A 81 14.07 -15.45 -6.83
CA ILE A 81 14.49 -14.36 -5.93
C ILE A 81 15.29 -13.28 -6.67
N GLN A 82 16.05 -13.64 -7.70
CA GLN A 82 17.00 -12.72 -8.34
C GLN A 82 16.54 -12.19 -9.70
N ILE A 83 15.82 -12.99 -10.49
CA ILE A 83 15.54 -12.69 -11.89
C ILE A 83 14.11 -12.19 -12.07
N GLU A 84 13.11 -12.87 -11.51
CA GLU A 84 11.71 -12.48 -11.71
C GLU A 84 11.39 -11.08 -11.15
N PRO A 85 11.76 -10.72 -9.90
CA PRO A 85 11.51 -9.39 -9.36
C PRO A 85 12.25 -8.30 -10.15
N ALA A 86 13.45 -8.61 -10.65
CA ALA A 86 14.25 -7.69 -11.46
C ALA A 86 13.70 -7.51 -12.89
N ALA A 87 12.98 -8.51 -13.41
CA ALA A 87 12.36 -8.48 -14.74
C ALA A 87 10.99 -7.78 -14.74
N SER A 88 10.35 -7.66 -13.57
CA SER A 88 9.07 -6.96 -13.43
C SER A 88 9.20 -5.46 -13.72
N LYS A 89 8.50 -5.00 -14.76
CA LYS A 89 8.47 -3.58 -15.14
C LYS A 89 7.39 -2.76 -14.43
N PHE A 90 6.37 -3.44 -13.91
CA PHE A 90 5.18 -2.80 -13.36
C PHE A 90 5.20 -2.76 -11.83
N ILE A 91 5.70 -3.81 -11.20
CA ILE A 91 5.76 -3.94 -9.74
C ILE A 91 7.21 -4.19 -9.35
N LYS A 92 7.84 -3.22 -8.68
CA LYS A 92 9.21 -3.38 -8.18
C LYS A 92 9.15 -3.90 -6.75
N TYR A 93 9.56 -5.14 -6.56
CA TYR A 93 9.63 -5.76 -5.25
C TYR A 93 11.00 -6.41 -5.05
N TYR A 94 11.36 -6.61 -3.79
CA TYR A 94 12.63 -7.16 -3.36
C TYR A 94 12.38 -8.31 -2.39
N VAL A 95 13.12 -9.39 -2.57
CA VAL A 95 13.02 -10.59 -1.76
C VAL A 95 14.40 -10.92 -1.20
N ARG A 96 14.46 -11.22 0.09
CA ARG A 96 15.66 -11.72 0.76
C ARG A 96 15.32 -12.90 1.65
N LEU A 97 16.16 -13.91 1.57
CA LEU A 97 16.13 -15.09 2.41
C LEU A 97 17.33 -15.07 3.34
N LEU A 98 17.08 -15.16 4.64
CA LEU A 98 18.10 -15.21 5.69
C LEU A 98 18.06 -16.58 6.39
N ASP A 99 19.19 -17.02 6.92
CA ASP A 99 19.22 -18.11 7.87
C ASP A 99 18.66 -17.68 9.25
N ASN A 100 18.51 -18.64 10.16
CA ASN A 100 18.06 -18.39 11.54
C ASN A 100 19.03 -17.50 12.36
N GLN A 101 20.24 -17.24 11.86
CA GLN A 101 21.21 -16.33 12.47
C GLN A 101 21.16 -14.92 11.84
N GLY A 102 20.25 -14.69 10.89
CA GLY A 102 20.11 -13.42 10.17
C GLY A 102 21.16 -13.22 9.08
N ARG A 103 21.87 -14.27 8.65
CA ARG A 103 22.82 -14.18 7.53
C ARG A 103 22.10 -14.36 6.21
N VAL A 104 22.43 -13.50 5.24
CA VAL A 104 21.84 -13.54 3.90
C VAL A 104 22.24 -14.83 3.19
N LEU A 105 21.24 -15.60 2.77
CA LEU A 105 21.41 -16.78 1.93
C LEU A 105 21.22 -16.42 0.46
N LEU A 106 20.15 -15.68 0.16
CA LEU A 106 19.80 -15.21 -1.17
C LEU A 106 19.11 -13.84 -1.06
N GLU A 107 19.33 -12.96 -2.02
CA GLU A 107 18.58 -11.72 -2.13
C GLU A 107 18.48 -11.24 -3.57
N THR A 108 17.44 -10.46 -3.87
CA THR A 108 17.31 -9.74 -5.13
C THR A 108 18.49 -8.78 -5.31
N PRO A 109 19.05 -8.64 -6.53
CA PRO A 109 20.13 -7.70 -6.80
C PRO A 109 19.82 -6.28 -6.30
N ARG A 110 20.81 -5.62 -5.70
CA ARG A 110 20.74 -4.26 -5.13
C ARG A 110 19.86 -4.11 -3.89
N MET A 111 19.29 -5.19 -3.35
CA MET A 111 18.45 -5.09 -2.16
C MET A 111 19.23 -4.60 -0.92
N ALA A 112 20.46 -5.06 -0.71
CA ALA A 112 21.29 -4.60 0.41
C ALA A 112 21.62 -3.10 0.36
N ASP A 113 21.71 -2.52 -0.83
CA ASP A 113 22.03 -1.09 -1.01
C ASP A 113 20.84 -0.20 -0.63
N VAL A 114 19.62 -0.69 -0.87
CA VAL A 114 18.38 0.08 -0.70
C VAL A 114 17.70 -0.22 0.63
N LEU A 115 17.73 -1.48 1.07
CA LEU A 115 16.98 -2.02 2.20
C LEU A 115 17.89 -2.83 3.14
N PRO A 116 18.47 -2.18 4.17
CA PRO A 116 19.24 -2.85 5.21
C PRO A 116 18.40 -3.91 5.93
N VAL A 117 19.01 -5.01 6.37
CA VAL A 117 18.29 -6.09 7.09
C VAL A 117 17.52 -5.57 8.31
N ALA A 118 18.08 -4.55 8.98
CA ALA A 118 17.50 -3.94 10.18
C ALA A 118 16.26 -3.05 9.92
N SER A 119 15.94 -2.71 8.66
CA SER A 119 14.74 -1.91 8.37
C SER A 119 13.44 -2.73 8.45
N PHE A 120 13.56 -4.06 8.41
CA PHE A 120 12.41 -4.96 8.38
C PHE A 120 11.80 -5.19 9.76
N PRO A 121 10.47 -5.37 9.84
CA PRO A 121 9.80 -5.74 11.08
C PRO A 121 10.17 -7.16 11.53
N ALA A 122 9.80 -7.50 12.76
CA ALA A 122 9.97 -8.86 13.27
C ALA A 122 9.24 -9.88 12.38
N ALA A 123 9.87 -11.04 12.16
CA ALA A 123 9.33 -12.09 11.31
C ALA A 123 8.10 -12.76 11.95
N ILE A 124 7.01 -12.81 11.20
CA ILE A 124 5.76 -13.45 11.59
C ILE A 124 5.89 -14.98 11.49
N ALA A 125 5.28 -15.72 12.41
CA ALA A 125 5.39 -17.18 12.48
C ALA A 125 4.92 -17.88 11.19
N THR A 126 5.45 -19.08 10.91
CA THR A 126 5.10 -19.88 9.72
C THR A 126 3.61 -20.21 9.61
N THR A 127 2.90 -20.23 10.74
CA THR A 127 1.46 -20.50 10.85
C THR A 127 0.57 -19.27 10.65
N GLU A 128 1.16 -18.07 10.66
CA GLU A 128 0.43 -16.82 10.54
C GLU A 128 0.62 -16.21 9.14
N ILE A 129 -0.45 -15.63 8.60
CA ILE A 129 -0.43 -14.94 7.31
C ILE A 129 -0.26 -13.44 7.59
N PRO A 130 0.83 -12.81 7.13
CA PRO A 130 1.03 -11.38 7.32
C PRO A 130 -0.07 -10.60 6.60
N THR A 131 -0.87 -9.84 7.34
CA THR A 131 -2.04 -9.14 6.76
C THR A 131 -1.76 -7.67 6.44
N ARG A 132 -0.74 -7.07 7.06
CA ARG A 132 -0.39 -5.66 6.88
C ARG A 132 1.12 -5.47 6.80
N GLY A 133 1.55 -4.77 5.75
CA GLY A 133 2.94 -4.36 5.61
C GLY A 133 3.26 -3.17 6.50
N THR A 134 4.53 -3.04 6.86
CA THR A 134 5.05 -1.88 7.59
C THR A 134 5.63 -0.90 6.58
N ALA A 135 5.10 0.33 6.55
CA ALA A 135 5.65 1.37 5.68
C ALA A 135 7.02 1.84 6.22
N TRP A 136 7.98 1.97 5.33
CA TRP A 136 9.33 2.42 5.62
C TRP A 136 9.80 3.38 4.55
N LYS A 137 10.51 4.44 4.94
CA LYS A 137 11.07 5.41 4.01
C LYS A 137 12.58 5.35 4.02
N SER A 138 13.15 5.31 2.84
CA SER A 138 14.58 5.45 2.63
C SER A 138 15.02 6.88 2.91
N GLY A 139 16.29 7.05 3.32
CA GLY A 139 16.92 8.37 3.45
C GLY A 139 16.94 9.16 2.13
N ALA A 140 16.76 8.49 0.98
CA ALA A 140 16.66 9.09 -0.34
C ALA A 140 15.24 9.59 -0.70
N GLY A 141 14.22 9.32 0.13
CA GLY A 141 12.82 9.72 -0.11
C GLY A 141 11.92 8.66 -0.74
N GLU A 142 12.49 7.54 -1.19
CA GLU A 142 11.74 6.38 -1.67
C GLU A 142 10.97 5.71 -0.52
N SER A 143 9.80 5.18 -0.83
CA SER A 143 8.88 4.59 0.14
C SER A 143 8.61 3.13 -0.18
N TYR A 144 8.72 2.29 0.85
CA TYR A 144 8.63 0.85 0.74
C TYR A 144 7.62 0.28 1.74
N LEU A 145 6.90 -0.76 1.31
CA LEU A 145 6.08 -1.56 2.20
C LEU A 145 6.82 -2.86 2.51
N LEU A 146 7.08 -3.11 3.80
CA LEU A 146 7.93 -4.21 4.26
C LEU A 146 7.13 -5.29 4.98
N MET A 147 7.45 -6.55 4.71
CA MET A 147 6.97 -7.70 5.47
C MET A 147 8.10 -8.68 5.77
N SER A 148 7.94 -9.42 6.85
CA SER A 148 8.88 -10.48 7.23
C SER A 148 8.14 -11.66 7.80
N ALA A 149 8.55 -12.86 7.40
CA ALA A 149 7.87 -14.10 7.70
C ALA A 149 8.88 -15.23 7.88
N LEU A 150 8.64 -16.10 8.84
CA LEU A 150 9.36 -17.35 8.96
C LEU A 150 8.88 -18.32 7.86
N ALA A 151 9.82 -19.03 7.28
CA ALA A 151 9.60 -20.07 6.29
C ALA A 151 10.32 -21.35 6.71
N GLN A 152 9.63 -22.48 6.67
CA GLN A 152 10.23 -23.78 6.92
C GLN A 152 10.83 -24.29 5.61
N VAL A 153 12.16 -24.37 5.56
CA VAL A 153 12.86 -24.92 4.41
C VAL A 153 13.02 -26.40 4.65
N ASN A 154 12.21 -27.21 3.95
CA ASN A 154 12.19 -28.65 4.11
C ASN A 154 11.80 -29.15 5.52
N MET A 155 10.87 -30.10 5.65
CA MET A 155 10.48 -30.69 6.95
C MET A 155 11.63 -31.34 7.77
N LYS A 156 12.85 -31.40 7.23
CA LYS A 156 14.05 -31.94 7.91
C LYS A 156 14.99 -30.86 8.47
N GLU A 157 14.88 -29.62 8.03
CA GLU A 157 15.77 -28.55 8.50
C GLU A 157 15.20 -28.00 9.81
N ILE A 158 16.02 -28.06 10.87
CA ILE A 158 15.60 -27.86 12.27
C ILE A 158 15.29 -26.38 12.54
N ALA A 159 15.87 -25.46 11.78
CA ALA A 159 15.76 -24.03 12.01
C ALA A 159 14.97 -23.36 10.88
N PRO A 160 13.93 -22.55 11.20
CA PRO A 160 13.22 -21.78 10.20
C PRO A 160 14.13 -20.70 9.61
N GLN A 161 13.97 -20.45 8.31
CA GLN A 161 14.62 -19.35 7.62
C GLN A 161 13.72 -18.12 7.66
N ILE A 162 14.30 -16.93 7.56
CA ILE A 162 13.55 -15.67 7.58
C ILE A 162 13.43 -15.18 6.15
N LEU A 163 12.19 -15.07 5.68
CA LEU A 163 11.85 -14.46 4.40
C LEU A 163 11.48 -12.99 4.64
N GLN A 164 12.15 -12.09 3.94
CA GLN A 164 11.89 -10.66 3.94
C GLN A 164 11.43 -10.27 2.54
N VAL A 165 10.28 -9.60 2.44
CA VAL A 165 9.75 -9.11 1.16
C VAL A 165 9.43 -7.63 1.30
N ALA A 166 9.83 -6.85 0.32
CA ALA A 166 9.57 -5.41 0.26
C ALA A 166 8.99 -5.01 -1.09
N LEU A 167 8.04 -4.09 -1.09
CA LEU A 167 7.42 -3.53 -2.28
C LEU A 167 7.75 -2.03 -2.37
N ASP A 168 8.19 -1.56 -3.52
CA ASP A 168 8.37 -0.13 -3.82
C ASP A 168 7.00 0.51 -4.09
N VAL A 169 6.58 1.40 -3.19
CA VAL A 169 5.31 2.14 -3.25
C VAL A 169 5.54 3.64 -3.47
N SER A 170 6.75 4.02 -3.92
CA SER A 170 7.15 5.43 -4.06
C SER A 170 6.26 6.20 -5.04
N MET A 171 5.79 5.54 -6.11
CA MET A 171 4.88 6.16 -7.09
C MET A 171 3.50 6.46 -6.49
N ASP A 172 2.98 5.56 -5.65
CA ASP A 172 1.67 5.72 -5.04
C ASP A 172 1.67 6.73 -3.89
N GLU A 173 2.80 6.85 -3.18
CA GLU A 173 2.94 7.85 -2.13
C GLU A 173 3.18 9.27 -2.68
N ALA A 174 3.78 9.41 -3.87
CA ALA A 174 3.91 10.69 -4.55
C ALA A 174 2.59 11.23 -5.14
N ALA A 175 1.59 10.36 -5.32
CA ALA A 175 0.25 10.71 -5.81
C ALA A 175 -0.76 11.07 -4.70
N ARG A 176 -0.36 10.98 -3.43
CA ARG A 176 -1.16 11.37 -2.25
C ARG A 176 -0.84 12.79 -1.80
#